data_AF-Q203M0-F1
#
_entry.id   AF-Q203M0-F1
#
_cell.length_a   1.000
_cell.length_b   1.000
_cell.length_c   1.000
_cell.angle_alpha   90.00
_cell.angle_beta   90.00
_cell.angle_gamma   90.00
#
_symmetry.space_group_name_H-M   'P 1'
#
loop_
_entity.id
_entity.type
_entity.pdbx_description
1 polymer ?
#
loop_
_entity_poly.entity_id
_entity_poly.type
_entity_poly.pdbx_seq_one_letter_code
_entity_poly.pdbx_strand_id
1 'polypeptide(L)'
;EFVQQLLLRGDTVEAGVRSPEGARRLEPLKQKAGNRLRIHALDVGDDASVRAFATNVCTGPVDVLINNAGVSGLWCALGDVDYADMARTFTINALGPLRVTSAMLPGLRQGALRRVAHVTSRMGSLAANTDGGAYAYRMSKAALNMAVRSMSTDLRPEGFVTVLLHPGWVQTDMGGPDATLPAPDSVRGMLR
;
A
#
# COMPACT_ATOMS: atom_id res chain seq x y z
N GLU A 1 -9.62 -6.81 -3.00
CA GLU A 1 -9.08 -8.18 -3.11
C GLU A 1 -8.29 -8.62 -1.87
N PHE A 2 -7.21 -7.94 -1.46
CA PHE A 2 -6.50 -8.27 -0.19
C PHE A 2 -7.46 -8.50 0.99
N VAL A 3 -8.37 -7.54 1.24
CA VAL A 3 -9.39 -7.65 2.29
C VAL A 3 -10.20 -8.94 2.17
N GLN A 4 -10.68 -9.28 0.97
CA GLN A 4 -11.49 -10.47 0.76
C GLN A 4 -10.72 -11.75 1.07
N GLN A 5 -9.48 -11.88 0.57
CA GLN A 5 -8.70 -13.11 0.77
C GLN A 5 -8.21 -13.26 2.22
N LEU A 6 -7.82 -12.18 2.90
CA LEU A 6 -7.47 -12.21 4.31
C LEU A 6 -8.67 -12.63 5.17
N LEU A 7 -9.87 -12.09 4.89
CA LEU A 7 -11.09 -12.51 5.58
C LEU A 7 -11.46 -13.98 5.33
N LEU A 8 -11.20 -14.49 4.12
CA LEU A 8 -11.39 -15.91 3.78
C LEU A 8 -10.38 -16.83 4.50
N ARG A 9 -9.15 -16.35 4.75
CA ARG A 9 -8.14 -17.05 5.56
C ARG A 9 -8.50 -17.12 7.05
N GLY A 10 -9.46 -16.30 7.49
CA GLY A 10 -9.91 -16.22 8.88
C GLY A 10 -9.36 -15.02 9.65
N ASP A 11 -8.61 -14.13 8.99
CA ASP A 11 -7.99 -12.98 9.64
C ASP A 11 -9.04 -11.92 10.05
N THR A 12 -8.60 -11.02 10.94
CA THR A 12 -9.24 -9.72 11.19
C THR A 12 -8.53 -8.65 10.37
N VAL A 13 -9.30 -7.74 9.76
CA VAL A 13 -8.82 -6.74 8.81
C VAL A 13 -9.28 -5.35 9.21
N GLU A 14 -8.31 -4.46 9.38
CA GLU A 14 -8.47 -3.01 9.58
C GLU A 14 -8.24 -2.33 8.22
N ALA A 15 -9.32 -2.04 7.48
CA ALA A 15 -9.26 -1.55 6.11
C ALA A 15 -9.32 -0.01 6.06
N GLY A 16 -8.21 0.63 5.69
CA GLY A 16 -8.16 2.07 5.41
C GLY A 16 -8.68 2.41 4.02
N VAL A 17 -9.60 3.37 3.93
CA VAL A 17 -10.16 3.92 2.68
C VAL A 17 -10.29 5.44 2.79
N ARG A 18 -10.21 6.18 1.68
CA ARG A 18 -10.34 7.67 1.74
C ARG A 18 -11.69 8.13 2.29
N SER A 19 -12.77 7.43 1.94
CA SER A 19 -14.15 7.76 2.29
C SER A 19 -14.87 6.45 2.66
N PRO A 20 -15.12 6.17 3.95
CA PRO A 20 -15.83 4.97 4.41
C PRO A 20 -17.23 4.85 3.82
N GLU A 21 -17.97 5.96 3.72
CA GLU A 21 -19.30 6.03 3.10
C GLU A 21 -19.28 5.68 1.61
N GLY A 22 -18.14 5.88 0.94
CA GLY A 22 -17.92 5.50 -0.45
C GLY A 22 -17.44 4.06 -0.67
N ALA A 23 -17.19 3.28 0.39
CA ALA A 23 -16.55 1.97 0.31
C ALA A 23 -17.49 0.82 -0.13
N ARG A 24 -18.32 1.05 -1.17
CA ARG A 24 -19.37 0.13 -1.64
C ARG A 24 -18.87 -1.29 -1.93
N ARG A 25 -17.63 -1.44 -2.40
CA ARG A 25 -17.02 -2.76 -2.68
C ARG A 25 -16.69 -3.57 -1.43
N LEU A 26 -16.57 -2.92 -0.27
CA LEU A 26 -16.31 -3.57 1.02
C LEU A 26 -17.58 -3.88 1.79
N GLU A 27 -18.70 -3.21 1.48
CA GLU A 27 -19.96 -3.37 2.22
C GLU A 27 -20.47 -4.83 2.25
N PRO A 28 -20.51 -5.59 1.13
CA PRO A 28 -20.89 -7.00 1.19
C PRO A 28 -19.93 -7.87 2.01
N LEU A 29 -18.64 -7.50 2.06
CA LEU A 29 -17.64 -8.20 2.87
C LEU A 29 -17.84 -7.89 4.36
N LYS A 30 -18.16 -6.63 4.70
CA LYS A 30 -18.44 -6.19 6.06
C LYS A 30 -19.65 -6.92 6.64
N GLN A 31 -20.72 -7.04 5.85
CA GLN A 31 -21.93 -7.78 6.24
C GLN A 31 -21.64 -9.26 6.54
N LYS A 32 -20.79 -9.91 5.74
CA LYS A 32 -20.41 -11.32 5.93
C LYS A 32 -19.41 -11.54 7.06
N ALA A 33 -18.44 -10.63 7.23
CA ALA A 33 -17.35 -10.79 8.18
C ALA A 33 -17.65 -10.25 9.59
N GLY A 34 -18.68 -9.41 9.73
CA GLY A 34 -19.08 -8.81 11.00
C GLY A 34 -17.95 -7.97 11.62
N ASN A 35 -17.54 -8.32 12.83
CA ASN A 35 -16.50 -7.60 13.57
C ASN A 35 -15.07 -7.88 13.08
N ARG A 36 -14.87 -8.88 12.20
CA ARG A 36 -13.55 -9.18 11.62
C ARG A 36 -13.13 -8.19 10.53
N LEU A 37 -14.03 -7.37 10.00
CA LEU A 37 -13.68 -6.29 9.09
C LEU A 37 -14.06 -4.96 9.72
N ARG A 38 -13.13 -4.03 9.91
CA ARG A 38 -13.42 -2.65 10.31
C ARG A 38 -12.91 -1.72 9.22
N ILE A 39 -13.72 -0.72 8.86
CA ILE A 39 -13.42 0.21 7.77
C ILE A 39 -13.15 1.58 8.39
N HIS A 40 -12.04 2.19 8.03
CA HIS A 40 -11.59 3.47 8.60
C HIS A 40 -11.29 4.48 7.50
N ALA A 41 -11.48 5.75 7.82
CA ALA A 41 -10.98 6.83 7.00
C ALA A 41 -9.45 6.85 7.05
N LEU A 42 -8.80 6.86 5.88
CA LEU A 42 -7.37 6.96 5.71
C LEU A 42 -7.03 7.57 4.36
N ASP A 43 -6.51 8.80 4.39
CA ASP A 43 -5.74 9.37 3.29
C ASP A 43 -4.25 9.30 3.64
N VAL A 44 -3.52 8.45 2.92
CA VAL A 44 -2.08 8.25 3.16
C VAL A 44 -1.24 9.49 2.83
N GLY A 45 -1.78 10.42 2.03
CA GLY A 45 -1.14 11.68 1.69
C GLY A 45 -1.23 12.74 2.81
N ASP A 46 -2.12 12.54 3.79
CA ASP A 46 -2.44 13.50 4.83
C ASP A 46 -1.96 13.04 6.22
N ASP A 47 -1.13 13.86 6.85
CA ASP A 47 -0.53 13.61 8.16
C ASP A 47 -1.57 13.42 9.28
N ALA A 48 -2.64 14.22 9.30
CA ALA A 48 -3.65 14.18 10.34
C ALA A 48 -4.53 12.94 10.20
N SER A 49 -4.89 12.58 8.96
CA SER A 49 -5.64 11.38 8.62
C SER A 49 -4.88 10.12 9.05
N VAL A 50 -3.59 10.02 8.74
CA VAL A 50 -2.77 8.88 9.15
C VAL A 50 -2.65 8.78 10.68
N ARG A 51 -2.46 9.89 11.39
CA ARG A 51 -2.43 9.88 12.86
C ARG A 51 -3.76 9.42 13.45
N ALA A 52 -4.88 9.94 12.95
CA ALA A 52 -6.20 9.55 13.42
C ALA A 52 -6.47 8.06 13.18
N PHE A 53 -6.11 7.55 11.99
CA PHE A 53 -6.19 6.12 11.68
C PHE A 53 -5.37 5.28 12.66
N ALA A 54 -4.11 5.65 12.90
CA ALA A 54 -3.23 4.93 13.81
C ALA A 54 -3.77 4.93 15.25
N THR A 55 -4.32 6.04 15.75
CA THR A 55 -4.97 6.11 17.07
C THR A 55 -6.11 5.11 17.21
N ASN A 56 -6.94 4.95 16.16
CA ASN A 56 -8.09 4.05 16.20
C ASN A 56 -7.68 2.57 16.08
N VAL A 57 -6.65 2.29 15.27
CA VAL A 57 -6.24 0.92 14.96
C VAL A 57 -5.23 0.37 15.95
N CYS A 58 -4.30 1.18 16.46
CA CYS A 58 -3.26 0.76 17.42
C CYS A 58 -3.79 0.66 18.86
N THR A 59 -5.07 0.33 19.03
CA THR A 59 -5.67 -0.02 20.33
C THR A 59 -5.36 -1.45 20.74
N GLY A 60 -4.77 -2.25 19.85
CA GLY A 60 -4.28 -3.60 20.09
C GLY A 60 -3.16 -3.99 19.12
N PRO A 61 -2.76 -5.28 19.11
CA PRO A 61 -1.67 -5.78 18.26
C PRO A 61 -2.05 -5.76 16.78
N VAL A 62 -1.07 -5.40 15.94
CA VAL A 62 -1.18 -5.48 14.48
C VAL A 62 -0.07 -6.39 13.98
N ASP A 63 -0.43 -7.55 13.43
CA ASP A 63 0.57 -8.52 12.97
C ASP A 63 1.20 -8.15 11.62
N VAL A 64 0.38 -7.61 10.72
CA VAL A 64 0.76 -7.32 9.34
C VAL A 64 0.20 -5.97 8.91
N LEU A 65 1.07 -5.09 8.39
CA LEU A 65 0.68 -3.88 7.68
C LEU A 65 0.92 -4.07 6.17
N ILE A 66 -0.07 -3.75 5.34
CA ILE A 66 0.05 -3.77 3.87
C ILE A 66 -0.19 -2.36 3.33
N ASN A 67 0.88 -1.69 2.93
CA ASN A 67 0.82 -0.41 2.23
C ASN A 67 0.50 -0.64 0.74
N ASN A 68 -0.79 -0.61 0.41
CA ASN A 68 -1.32 -0.84 -0.94
C ASN A 68 -1.67 0.45 -1.70
N ALA A 69 -2.05 1.53 -1.00
CA ALA A 69 -2.51 2.76 -1.63
C ALA A 69 -1.44 3.34 -2.58
N GLY A 70 -1.87 3.79 -3.75
CA GLY A 70 -1.00 4.41 -4.73
C GLY A 70 -1.76 5.02 -5.90
N VAL A 71 -1.08 5.90 -6.63
CA VAL A 71 -1.57 6.57 -7.86
C VAL A 71 -0.56 6.41 -8.99
N SER A 72 -1.03 6.43 -10.23
CA SER A 72 -0.16 6.39 -11.41
C SER A 72 0.57 7.72 -11.64
N GLY A 73 -0.06 8.84 -11.30
CA GLY A 73 0.34 10.14 -11.81
C GLY A 73 0.02 10.28 -13.31
N LEU A 74 0.45 11.39 -13.89
CA LEU A 74 0.32 11.71 -15.31
C LEU A 74 1.43 11.05 -16.13
N TRP A 75 1.05 10.51 -17.29
CA TRP A 75 1.97 9.95 -18.27
C TRP A 75 2.24 11.02 -19.33
N CYS A 76 3.45 11.58 -19.31
CA CYS A 76 3.86 12.69 -20.17
C CYS A 76 5.25 12.44 -20.76
N ALA A 77 5.55 13.13 -21.86
CA ALA A 77 6.90 13.19 -22.41
C ALA A 77 7.82 14.00 -21.47
N LEU A 78 9.13 13.82 -21.58
CA LEU A 78 10.10 14.51 -20.72
C LEU A 78 9.98 16.05 -20.79
N GLY A 79 9.56 16.60 -21.93
CA GLY A 79 9.36 18.05 -22.09
C GLY A 79 8.10 18.60 -21.41
N ASP A 80 7.15 17.73 -21.07
CA ASP A 80 5.80 18.11 -20.61
C ASP A 80 5.55 17.67 -19.15
N VAL A 81 6.62 17.52 -18.38
CA VAL A 81 6.57 17.03 -17.02
C VAL A 81 5.79 18.00 -16.13
N ASP A 82 4.73 17.50 -15.50
CA ASP A 82 3.99 18.20 -14.46
C ASP A 82 4.62 17.90 -13.09
N TYR A 83 5.39 18.87 -12.59
CA TYR A 83 6.06 18.75 -11.29
C TYR A 83 5.08 18.75 -10.10
N ALA A 84 3.89 19.35 -10.23
CA ALA A 84 2.89 19.32 -9.19
C ALA A 84 2.26 17.93 -9.06
N ASP A 85 1.95 17.28 -10.20
CA ASP A 85 1.51 15.89 -10.20
C ASP A 85 2.61 14.93 -9.71
N MET A 86 3.87 15.17 -10.11
CA MET A 86 5.00 14.41 -9.57
C MET A 86 5.07 14.52 -8.04
N ALA A 87 5.03 15.73 -7.49
CA ALA A 87 5.08 15.95 -6.05
C ALA A 87 3.92 15.23 -5.34
N ARG A 88 2.70 15.34 -5.86
CA ARG A 88 1.53 14.62 -5.35
C ARG A 88 1.72 13.11 -5.39
N THR A 89 2.24 12.59 -6.50
CA THR A 89 2.52 11.15 -6.69
C THR A 89 3.58 10.65 -5.71
N PHE A 90 4.62 11.43 -5.44
CA PHE A 90 5.63 11.14 -4.40
C PHE A 90 5.03 11.14 -2.99
N THR A 91 4.21 12.14 -2.68
CA THR A 91 3.52 12.24 -1.39
C THR A 91 2.68 11.01 -1.10
N ILE A 92 1.98 10.48 -2.10
CA ILE A 92 1.12 9.30 -1.94
C ILE A 92 1.93 8.00 -2.00
N ASN A 93 2.77 7.80 -3.01
CA ASN A 93 3.39 6.50 -3.30
C ASN A 93 4.65 6.22 -2.48
N ALA A 94 5.38 7.26 -2.03
CA ALA A 94 6.64 7.12 -1.31
C ALA A 94 6.52 7.58 0.13
N LEU A 95 6.09 8.83 0.36
CA LEU A 95 5.94 9.36 1.71
C LEU A 95 4.77 8.70 2.44
N GLY A 96 3.66 8.41 1.75
CA GLY A 96 2.49 7.77 2.33
C GLY A 96 2.81 6.46 3.06
N PRO A 97 3.43 5.46 2.41
CA PRO A 97 3.82 4.22 3.08
C PRO A 97 4.79 4.41 4.26
N LEU A 98 5.73 5.36 4.17
CA LEU A 98 6.64 5.68 5.27
C LEU A 98 5.88 6.28 6.47
N ARG A 99 5.02 7.26 6.20
CA ARG A 99 4.17 7.95 7.17
C ARG A 99 3.24 6.97 7.89
N VAL A 100 2.53 6.13 7.13
CA VAL A 100 1.63 5.09 7.68
C VAL A 100 2.41 4.11 8.53
N THR A 101 3.55 3.60 8.04
CA THR A 101 4.32 2.62 8.80
C THR A 101 4.83 3.20 10.12
N SER A 102 5.37 4.42 10.08
CA SER A 102 5.84 5.14 11.27
C SER A 102 4.73 5.30 12.32
N ALA A 103 3.54 5.76 11.90
CA ALA A 103 2.40 5.94 12.79
C ALA A 103 1.86 4.61 13.35
N MET A 104 1.96 3.52 12.60
CA MET A 104 1.48 2.19 12.98
C MET A 104 2.46 1.38 13.84
N LEU A 105 3.71 1.86 14.04
CA LEU A 105 4.72 1.14 14.84
C LEU A 105 4.25 0.74 16.25
N PRO A 106 3.48 1.54 17.01
CA PRO A 106 3.00 1.14 18.33
C PRO A 106 2.15 -0.14 18.31
N GLY A 107 1.25 -0.29 17.34
CA GLY A 107 0.44 -1.50 17.17
C GLY A 107 1.26 -2.66 16.59
N LEU A 108 2.15 -2.37 15.63
CA LEU A 108 2.99 -3.38 15.00
C LEU A 108 3.98 -4.04 15.96
N ARG A 109 4.56 -3.28 16.90
CA ARG A 109 5.49 -3.80 17.92
C ARG A 109 4.82 -4.79 18.87
N GLN A 110 3.51 -4.63 19.08
CA GLN A 110 2.68 -5.54 19.88
C GLN A 110 2.26 -6.79 19.09
N GLY A 111 2.27 -6.72 17.75
CA GLY A 111 1.98 -7.87 16.89
C GLY A 111 3.04 -8.96 17.00
N ALA A 112 2.61 -10.21 16.86
CA ALA A 112 3.48 -11.37 16.91
C ALA A 112 4.27 -11.55 15.61
N LEU A 113 3.68 -11.21 14.45
CA LEU A 113 4.33 -11.43 13.15
C LEU A 113 5.29 -10.32 12.72
N ARG A 114 5.04 -9.07 13.11
CA ARG A 114 5.87 -7.88 12.80
C ARG A 114 6.22 -7.75 11.31
N ARG A 115 5.23 -7.90 10.44
CA ARG A 115 5.44 -7.86 8.97
C ARG A 115 4.91 -6.55 8.39
N VAL A 116 5.71 -5.94 7.52
CA VAL A 116 5.29 -4.76 6.75
C VAL A 116 5.51 -5.03 5.26
N ALA A 117 4.44 -5.04 4.49
CA ALA A 117 4.47 -5.22 3.05
C ALA A 117 4.15 -3.91 2.34
N HIS A 118 4.87 -3.64 1.25
CA HIS A 118 4.68 -2.45 0.43
C HIS A 118 4.44 -2.86 -1.03
N VAL A 119 3.29 -2.48 -1.58
CA VAL A 119 2.97 -2.71 -2.99
C VAL A 119 3.73 -1.68 -3.84
N THR A 120 4.84 -2.12 -4.41
CA THR A 120 5.68 -1.35 -5.33
C THR A 120 5.38 -1.74 -6.78
N SER A 121 6.34 -1.58 -7.68
CA SER A 121 6.25 -2.00 -9.07
C SER A 121 7.62 -2.37 -9.61
N ARG A 122 7.66 -3.27 -10.62
CA ARG A 122 8.85 -3.47 -11.46
C ARG A 122 9.37 -2.16 -12.03
N MET A 123 8.48 -1.19 -12.27
CA MET A 123 8.82 0.15 -12.76
C MET A 123 9.66 0.98 -11.78
N GLY A 124 9.73 0.61 -10.50
CA GLY A 124 10.64 1.22 -9.51
C GLY A 124 12.04 0.62 -9.50
N SER A 125 12.33 -0.37 -10.35
CA SER A 125 13.67 -0.95 -10.48
C SER A 125 14.54 -0.10 -11.40
N LEU A 126 15.70 0.32 -10.89
CA LEU A 126 16.71 1.03 -11.71
C LEU A 126 17.28 0.11 -12.79
N ALA A 127 17.63 -1.13 -12.43
CA ALA A 127 18.25 -2.08 -13.35
C ALA A 127 17.31 -2.56 -14.47
N ALA A 128 15.99 -2.59 -14.22
CA ALA A 128 15.01 -3.01 -15.22
C ALA A 128 14.47 -1.85 -16.09
N ASN A 129 14.90 -0.62 -15.85
CA ASN A 129 14.40 0.54 -16.59
C ASN A 129 15.16 0.71 -17.91
N THR A 130 14.60 0.14 -18.98
CA THR A 130 15.12 0.27 -20.36
C THR A 130 14.19 1.08 -21.27
N ASP A 131 12.94 1.33 -20.84
CA ASP A 131 11.93 2.05 -21.66
C ASP A 131 11.89 3.56 -21.39
N GLY A 132 12.29 4.01 -20.19
CA GLY A 132 12.11 5.40 -19.76
C GLY A 132 10.64 5.77 -19.49
N GLY A 133 10.33 7.07 -19.56
CA GLY A 133 8.99 7.64 -19.36
C GLY A 133 8.40 7.44 -17.96
N ALA A 134 7.12 7.78 -17.79
CA ALA A 134 6.36 7.61 -16.55
C ALA A 134 7.10 8.12 -15.29
N TYR A 135 7.75 9.28 -15.41
CA TYR A 135 8.71 9.82 -14.43
C TYR A 135 8.13 9.87 -13.01
N ALA A 136 6.92 10.42 -12.85
CA ALA A 136 6.22 10.48 -11.56
C ALA A 136 6.09 9.08 -10.91
N TYR A 137 5.63 8.09 -11.68
CA TYR A 137 5.41 6.73 -11.19
C TYR A 137 6.71 5.99 -10.90
N ARG A 138 7.64 5.94 -11.88
CA ARG A 138 8.92 5.22 -11.74
C ARG A 138 9.72 5.77 -10.58
N MET A 139 9.89 7.09 -10.51
CA MET A 139 10.68 7.73 -9.47
C MET A 139 10.02 7.55 -8.09
N SER A 140 8.70 7.68 -7.98
CA SER A 140 8.02 7.48 -6.69
C SER A 140 8.12 6.03 -6.18
N LYS A 141 8.03 5.02 -7.07
CA LYS A 141 8.21 3.61 -6.69
C LYS A 141 9.68 3.27 -6.39
N ALA A 142 10.64 3.89 -7.07
CA ALA A 142 12.06 3.76 -6.71
C ALA A 142 12.36 4.40 -5.35
N ALA A 143 11.78 5.57 -5.06
CA ALA A 143 11.89 6.22 -3.76
C ALA A 143 11.27 5.37 -2.64
N LEU A 144 10.10 4.76 -2.87
CA LEU A 144 9.52 3.78 -1.95
C LEU A 144 10.47 2.60 -1.71
N ASN A 145 11.09 2.05 -2.75
CA ASN A 145 12.03 0.94 -2.61
C ASN A 145 13.22 1.30 -1.70
N MET A 146 13.76 2.52 -1.82
CA MET A 146 14.82 3.01 -0.94
C MET A 146 14.32 3.18 0.51
N ALA A 147 13.15 3.77 0.71
CA ALA A 147 12.56 3.92 2.04
C ALA A 147 12.38 2.57 2.76
N VAL A 148 11.92 1.54 2.03
CA VAL A 148 11.77 0.19 2.57
C VAL A 148 13.12 -0.46 2.87
N ARG A 149 14.16 -0.19 2.06
CA ARG A 149 15.52 -0.68 2.34
C ARG A 149 16.09 -0.10 3.63
N SER A 150 15.90 1.20 3.87
CA SER A 150 16.30 1.84 5.13
C SER A 150 15.51 1.27 6.31
N MET A 151 14.17 1.24 6.21
CA MET A 151 13.29 0.71 7.25
C MET A 151 13.57 -0.76 7.58
N SER A 152 13.90 -1.58 6.58
CA SER A 152 14.35 -2.97 6.78
C SER A 152 15.55 -3.04 7.71
N THR A 153 16.50 -2.13 7.54
CA THR A 153 17.72 -2.08 8.35
C THR A 153 17.40 -1.61 9.77
N ASP A 154 16.60 -0.55 9.89
CA ASP A 154 16.25 0.06 11.18
C ASP A 154 15.41 -0.86 12.07
N LEU A 155 14.45 -1.58 11.48
CA LEU A 155 13.52 -2.44 12.23
C LEU A 155 14.00 -3.89 12.40
N ARG A 156 15.10 -4.28 11.75
CA ARG A 156 15.66 -5.64 11.86
C ARG A 156 16.02 -6.04 13.31
N PRO A 157 16.63 -5.18 14.15
CA PRO A 157 16.91 -5.52 15.55
C PRO A 157 15.65 -5.81 16.37
N GLU A 158 14.51 -5.26 15.95
CA GLU A 158 13.19 -5.50 16.58
C GLU A 158 12.50 -6.76 16.03
N GLY A 159 13.12 -7.49 15.10
CA GLY A 159 12.59 -8.73 14.51
C GLY A 159 11.57 -8.51 13.39
N PHE A 160 11.47 -7.31 12.83
CA PHE A 160 10.55 -7.04 11.74
C PHE A 160 11.01 -7.65 10.42
N VAL A 161 10.03 -8.02 9.59
CA VAL A 161 10.24 -8.36 8.18
C VAL A 161 9.54 -7.31 7.32
N THR A 162 10.31 -6.61 6.50
CA THR A 162 9.77 -5.67 5.50
C THR A 162 9.93 -6.22 4.09
N VAL A 163 8.88 -6.15 3.28
CA VAL A 163 8.86 -6.74 1.92
C VAL A 163 8.36 -5.75 0.88
N LEU A 164 9.02 -5.77 -0.29
CA LEU A 164 8.59 -5.09 -1.50
C LEU A 164 7.87 -6.09 -2.40
N LEU A 165 6.64 -5.77 -2.78
CA LEU A 165 5.81 -6.62 -3.62
C LEU A 165 5.54 -5.94 -4.96
N HIS A 166 5.90 -6.61 -6.06
CA HIS A 166 5.39 -6.24 -7.38
C HIS A 166 4.14 -7.08 -7.67
N PRO A 167 2.97 -6.45 -7.89
CA PRO A 167 1.72 -7.20 -8.03
C PRO A 167 1.53 -7.84 -9.41
N GLY A 168 2.47 -7.67 -10.36
CA GLY A 168 2.24 -7.93 -11.78
C GLY A 168 1.52 -6.77 -12.46
N TRP A 169 1.11 -6.96 -13.72
CA TRP A 169 0.24 -6.00 -14.43
C TRP A 169 -1.22 -6.43 -14.26
N VAL A 170 -1.89 -5.81 -13.28
CA VAL A 170 -3.15 -6.32 -12.73
C VAL A 170 -4.37 -5.61 -13.31
N GLN A 171 -5.39 -6.38 -13.68
CA GLN A 171 -6.71 -5.91 -14.15
C GLN A 171 -7.42 -5.10 -13.06
N THR A 172 -7.17 -3.79 -13.08
CA THR A 172 -7.69 -2.77 -12.17
C THR A 172 -7.85 -1.47 -12.94
N ASP A 173 -8.53 -0.48 -12.37
CA ASP A 173 -8.66 0.84 -12.99
C ASP A 173 -7.30 1.45 -13.36
N MET A 174 -6.25 1.21 -12.56
CA MET A 174 -4.88 1.67 -12.83
C MET A 174 -4.17 0.80 -13.88
N GLY A 175 -4.42 -0.50 -13.91
CA GLY A 175 -3.79 -1.41 -14.86
C GLY A 175 -4.39 -1.34 -16.27
N GLY A 176 -5.65 -0.91 -16.39
CA GLY A 176 -6.35 -0.83 -17.66
C GLY A 176 -6.82 -2.18 -18.21
N PRO A 177 -7.51 -2.17 -19.36
CA PRO A 177 -8.11 -3.37 -19.96
C PRO A 177 -7.06 -4.38 -20.48
N ASP A 178 -5.87 -3.91 -20.85
CA ASP A 178 -4.80 -4.75 -21.41
C ASP A 178 -3.97 -5.48 -20.35
N ALA A 179 -4.25 -5.23 -19.06
CA ALA A 179 -3.58 -5.91 -17.98
C ALA A 179 -3.84 -7.43 -18.04
N THR A 180 -2.77 -8.21 -17.87
CA THR A 180 -2.78 -9.65 -18.14
C THR A 180 -3.08 -10.50 -16.93
N LEU A 181 -3.01 -9.93 -15.72
CA LEU A 181 -3.17 -10.68 -14.47
C LEU A 181 -4.47 -10.30 -13.74
N PRO A 182 -5.36 -11.26 -13.46
CA PRO A 182 -6.53 -11.01 -12.61
C PRO A 182 -6.13 -10.60 -11.19
N ALA A 183 -6.87 -9.65 -10.60
CA ALA A 183 -6.62 -9.19 -9.23
C ALA A 183 -6.62 -10.32 -8.18
N PRO A 184 -7.54 -11.31 -8.22
CA PRO A 184 -7.50 -12.43 -7.29
C PRO A 184 -6.21 -13.25 -7.36
N ASP A 185 -5.67 -13.48 -8.55
CA ASP A 185 -4.45 -14.27 -8.73
C ASP A 185 -3.21 -13.51 -8.28
N SER A 186 -3.14 -12.21 -8.60
CA SER A 186 -2.11 -11.30 -8.10
C SER A 186 -2.02 -11.30 -6.57
N VAL A 187 -3.16 -11.07 -5.90
CA VAL A 187 -3.20 -11.04 -4.43
C VAL A 187 -2.91 -12.41 -3.83
N ARG A 188 -3.42 -13.50 -4.42
CA ARG A 188 -3.13 -14.85 -3.95
C ARG A 188 -1.64 -15.16 -4.02
N GLY A 189 -0.96 -14.72 -5.08
CA GLY A 189 0.49 -14.85 -5.22
C GLY A 189 1.26 -14.07 -4.15
N MET A 190 0.81 -12.85 -3.84
CA MET A 190 1.45 -11.99 -2.83
C MET A 190 1.21 -12.42 -1.37
N LEU A 191 0.14 -13.18 -1.10
CA LEU A 191 -0.21 -13.65 0.25
C LEU A 191 0.39 -15.03 0.61
N ARG A 192 1.07 -15.69 -0.33
CA ARG A 192 1.81 -16.93 -0.11
C ARG A 192 3.13 -16.68 0.59
#